data_AF-A0A820Y2S3-F1
#
_entry.id   AF-A0A820Y2S3-F1
#
_cell.length_a   1.000
_cell.length_b   1.000
_cell.length_c   1.000
_cell.angle_alpha   90.00
_cell.angle_beta   90.00
_cell.angle_gamma   90.00
#
_symmetry.space_group_name_H-M   'P 1'
#
loop_
_entity.id
_entity.type
_entity.pdbx_description
1 polymer ?
#
loop_
_entity_poly.entity_id
_entity_poly.type
_entity_poly.pdbx_seq_one_letter_code
_entity_poly.pdbx_strand_id
1 'polypeptide(L)'
;MVRKKSASSKVRSRKEAYKRRQQVHPHISRSWRVLIVTMKAVKRFLSFRHTAEAVSCVQNVLSISKTDLIYSNCVNRGRNIHTQDKFSNSPKKNEHFDDLKIIKDIVKKMVTRVCRLDNERKRQFEKRKKNKKSGNNANSEKSTSKLSRQSKWWKKKSSQNVLLREQQFERSRKFYRNKYKNNIAFRDKEKARSNSHISIKYHTDSNVREKIKAHSKIYCRHKYYNNTVFREKIKAKSNNVFLNKYYNSIDFRNKVKTKSKIHLLNKYHNNSNFRNQYKARAKTQVLKKYYTDNSIRLKMIQRALNSYRSNNALMARKSRQLYNQRRRILKKYATFQSHKCTFKHTNIYRENFKKFQKIIREGPDYVCLSCGLALFRNQVIPFVVEKYIKENMSYEIKKHIQSYLKYSSSTEQKWICKSCSDKIKTRQIPSRSVVNKLKVCDVPTELKELNNLEKHLIALRLPFMKIVNLTSGKLSSRFAQKGTKGPLHCVPSDVQDTVTILP
;
A
#
# COMPACT_ATOMS: atom_id res chain seq x y z
N MET A 1 34.39 46.97 82.34
CA MET A 1 34.35 45.55 82.79
C MET A 1 34.35 44.59 81.60
N VAL A 2 35.48 43.96 81.29
CA VAL A 2 35.56 42.95 80.21
C VAL A 2 35.05 41.60 80.75
N ARG A 3 33.81 41.22 80.41
CA ARG A 3 33.23 39.92 80.81
C ARG A 3 34.05 38.78 80.22
N LYS A 4 34.74 38.02 81.08
CA LYS A 4 35.45 36.79 80.71
C LYS A 4 34.44 35.80 80.11
N LYS A 5 34.61 35.43 78.84
CA LYS A 5 33.81 34.39 78.17
C LYS A 5 33.86 33.10 78.99
N SER A 6 32.69 32.50 79.25
CA SER A 6 32.56 31.22 79.95
C SER A 6 33.36 30.12 79.25
N ALA A 7 33.79 29.11 80.02
CA ALA A 7 34.57 27.98 79.49
C ALA A 7 33.83 27.28 78.33
N SER A 8 32.50 27.16 78.42
CA SER A 8 31.68 26.58 77.36
C SER A 8 31.71 27.40 76.07
N SER A 9 31.69 28.73 76.16
CA SER A 9 31.81 29.64 75.01
C SER A 9 33.17 29.53 74.32
N LYS A 10 34.26 29.43 75.11
CA LYS A 10 35.61 29.21 74.57
C LYS A 10 35.75 27.85 73.87
N VAL A 11 35.15 26.80 74.42
CA VAL A 11 35.15 25.46 73.82
C VAL A 11 34.34 25.44 72.52
N ARG A 12 33.17 26.09 72.47
CA ARG A 12 32.33 26.17 71.26
C ARG A 12 33.03 26.95 70.15
N SER A 13 33.63 28.09 70.48
CA SER A 13 34.43 28.89 69.54
C SER A 13 35.65 28.11 69.00
N ARG A 14 36.34 27.33 69.85
CA ARG A 14 37.44 26.45 69.42
C ARG A 14 36.95 25.30 68.52
N LYS A 15 35.80 24.69 68.82
CA LYS A 15 35.18 23.65 67.97
C LYS A 15 34.77 24.19 66.60
N GLU A 16 34.21 25.39 66.55
CA GLU A 16 33.83 26.04 65.29
C GLU A 16 35.04 26.50 64.48
N ALA A 17 36.07 27.06 65.12
CA ALA A 17 37.34 27.39 64.47
C ALA A 17 38.03 26.13 63.90
N TYR A 18 37.96 25.00 64.63
CA TYR A 18 38.47 23.71 64.16
C TYR A 18 37.67 23.16 62.96
N LYS A 19 36.33 23.25 62.99
CA LYS A 19 35.48 22.89 61.85
C LYS A 19 35.74 23.75 60.61
N ARG A 20 35.92 25.06 60.78
CA ARG A 20 36.28 25.97 59.67
C ARG A 20 37.66 25.64 59.08
N ARG A 21 38.66 25.32 59.92
CA ARG A 21 39.98 24.87 59.45
C ARG A 21 39.94 23.53 58.71
N GLN A 22 39.03 22.61 59.09
CA GLN A 22 38.84 21.34 58.36
C GLN A 22 38.23 21.51 56.95
N GLN A 23 37.42 22.56 56.71
CA GLN A 23 36.82 22.82 55.40
C GLN A 23 37.80 23.48 54.40
N VAL A 24 38.82 24.19 54.88
CA VAL A 24 39.77 24.93 54.02
C VAL A 24 40.96 24.08 53.55
N HIS A 25 41.27 22.96 54.22
CA HIS A 25 42.36 22.06 53.81
C HIS A 25 42.00 20.56 53.94
N PRO A 26 41.24 19.99 52.97
CA PRO A 26 40.79 18.60 53.03
C PRO A 26 41.92 17.56 53.00
N HIS A 27 43.13 17.94 52.58
CA HIS A 27 44.29 17.04 52.52
C HIS A 27 45.04 16.92 53.86
N ILE A 28 44.99 17.94 54.73
CA ILE A 28 45.65 17.89 56.06
C ILE A 28 44.84 17.02 57.02
N SER A 29 43.51 17.03 56.90
CA SER A 29 42.62 16.17 57.69
C SER A 29 42.77 14.69 57.34
N ARG A 30 43.05 14.35 56.06
CA ARG A 30 43.33 12.97 55.64
C ARG A 30 44.63 12.44 56.26
N SER A 31 45.72 13.20 56.25
CA SER A 31 47.00 12.75 56.84
C SER A 31 46.93 12.58 58.36
N TRP A 32 46.25 13.47 59.08
CA TRP A 32 46.05 13.30 60.53
C TRP A 32 45.09 12.16 60.87
N ARG A 33 44.05 11.93 60.06
CA ARG A 33 43.17 10.76 60.22
C ARG A 33 43.93 9.47 59.98
N VAL A 34 44.78 9.40 58.96
CA VAL A 34 45.65 8.24 58.71
C VAL A 34 46.60 8.01 59.89
N LEU A 35 47.23 9.06 60.43
CA LEU A 35 48.12 8.95 61.61
C LEU A 35 47.35 8.49 62.86
N ILE A 36 46.15 9.02 63.11
CA ILE A 36 45.32 8.60 64.25
C ILE A 36 44.84 7.15 64.08
N VAL A 37 44.49 6.74 62.85
CA VAL A 37 44.08 5.37 62.55
C VAL A 37 45.26 4.41 62.72
N THR A 38 46.46 4.76 62.24
CA THR A 38 47.66 3.93 62.45
C THR A 38 48.06 3.88 63.92
N MET A 39 48.00 4.98 64.67
CA MET A 39 48.27 4.96 66.12
C MET A 39 47.22 4.16 66.89
N LYS A 40 45.94 4.19 66.48
CA LYS A 40 44.90 3.33 67.06
C LYS A 40 45.10 1.86 66.72
N ALA A 41 45.50 1.54 65.48
CA ALA A 41 45.81 0.19 65.06
C ALA A 41 47.04 -0.37 65.81
N VAL A 42 48.09 0.43 65.97
CA VAL A 42 49.28 0.08 66.77
C VAL A 42 48.91 -0.08 68.25
N LYS A 43 48.11 0.82 68.83
CA LYS A 43 47.63 0.68 70.22
C LYS A 43 46.80 -0.60 70.40
N ARG A 44 45.95 -0.94 69.42
CA ARG A 44 45.13 -2.15 69.42
C ARG A 44 45.98 -3.41 69.26
N PHE A 45 46.96 -3.39 68.36
CA PHE A 45 47.94 -4.46 68.17
C PHE A 45 48.77 -4.71 69.44
N LEU A 46 49.23 -3.64 70.10
CA LEU A 46 49.96 -3.74 71.37
C LEU A 46 49.05 -4.21 72.53
N SER A 47 47.76 -3.86 72.54
CA SER A 47 46.83 -4.36 73.56
C SER A 47 46.43 -5.84 73.36
N PHE A 48 46.54 -6.37 72.15
CA PHE A 48 46.28 -7.79 71.85
C PHE A 48 47.48 -8.71 72.13
N ARG A 49 48.64 -8.16 72.52
CA ARG A 49 49.89 -8.94 72.72
C ARG A 49 49.98 -9.64 74.07
N HIS A 50 49.04 -9.42 74.99
CA HIS A 50 49.03 -10.03 76.34
C HIS A 50 48.02 -11.17 76.53
N THR A 51 47.44 -11.70 75.46
CA THR A 51 46.52 -12.86 75.52
C THR A 51 46.97 -13.91 74.51
N ALA A 52 47.24 -15.13 74.98
CA ALA A 52 47.89 -16.20 74.21
C ALA A 52 47.01 -16.86 73.13
N GLU A 53 45.90 -16.23 72.71
CA GLU A 53 44.98 -16.77 71.71
C GLU A 53 44.53 -15.68 70.73
N ALA A 54 45.32 -15.39 69.69
CA ALA A 54 44.86 -14.50 68.61
C ALA A 54 45.63 -14.65 67.27
N VAL A 55 45.96 -15.87 66.84
CA VAL A 55 46.59 -16.09 65.51
C VAL A 55 45.58 -16.12 64.34
N SER A 56 44.26 -16.02 64.55
CA SER A 56 43.29 -16.17 63.43
C SER A 56 42.52 -14.92 62.98
N CYS A 57 42.74 -13.71 63.53
CA CYS A 57 41.78 -12.60 63.35
C CYS A 57 42.26 -11.37 62.55
N VAL A 58 43.34 -11.45 61.76
CA VAL A 58 43.83 -10.28 60.96
C VAL A 58 43.55 -10.39 59.46
N GLN A 59 43.06 -11.52 58.95
CA GLN A 59 42.72 -11.67 57.52
C GLN A 59 41.36 -11.09 57.09
N ASN A 60 40.50 -10.64 58.02
CA ASN A 60 39.12 -10.25 57.69
C ASN A 60 38.80 -8.74 57.74
N VAL A 61 39.77 -7.84 57.95
CA VAL A 61 39.46 -6.40 58.15
C VAL A 61 39.85 -5.50 56.96
N LEU A 62 40.51 -5.99 55.92
CA LEU A 62 40.95 -5.15 54.78
C LEU A 62 40.78 -5.76 53.38
N SER A 63 39.70 -6.51 53.13
CA SER A 63 39.33 -6.94 51.77
C SER A 63 38.78 -5.77 50.94
N ILE A 64 39.65 -4.80 50.65
CA ILE A 64 39.53 -3.86 49.54
C ILE A 64 39.81 -4.67 48.27
N SER A 65 38.90 -4.59 47.30
CA SER A 65 38.96 -5.32 46.05
C SER A 65 40.26 -5.05 45.28
N LYS A 66 40.83 -6.12 44.76
CA LYS A 66 42.13 -6.23 44.06
C LYS A 66 42.15 -5.61 42.65
N THR A 67 41.44 -4.51 42.43
CA THR A 67 41.30 -3.89 41.11
C THR A 67 41.43 -2.37 41.19
N ASP A 68 42.57 -1.89 41.66
CA ASP A 68 43.05 -0.54 41.42
C ASP A 68 44.53 -0.46 41.85
N LEU A 69 45.42 -1.00 41.00
CA LEU A 69 46.85 -0.66 40.94
C LEU A 69 47.48 -1.47 39.78
N ILE A 70 47.33 -0.97 38.56
CA ILE A 70 48.18 -1.34 37.43
C ILE A 70 48.71 -0.04 36.80
N TYR A 71 49.97 -0.13 36.36
CA TYR A 71 50.92 0.84 35.82
C TYR A 71 51.70 1.67 36.86
N SER A 72 53.05 1.66 36.89
CA SER A 72 54.00 1.31 35.84
C SER A 72 55.43 1.05 36.36
N ASN A 73 56.17 0.28 35.54
CA ASN A 73 57.63 0.23 35.37
C ASN A 73 58.49 -0.52 36.42
N CYS A 74 59.00 -1.70 36.02
CA CYS A 74 60.44 -1.88 35.74
C CYS A 74 60.75 -3.30 35.22
N VAL A 75 61.22 -3.33 33.97
CA VAL A 75 62.37 -4.10 33.43
C VAL A 75 62.60 -5.53 33.95
N ASN A 76 62.43 -6.47 33.01
CA ASN A 76 63.01 -7.81 32.99
C ASN A 76 64.47 -7.85 33.43
N ARG A 77 64.80 -8.77 34.35
CA ARG A 77 66.03 -9.59 34.30
C ARG A 77 65.76 -10.88 35.08
N GLY A 78 65.84 -12.00 34.38
CA GLY A 78 65.57 -13.32 34.93
C GLY A 78 66.72 -13.89 35.76
N ARG A 79 66.41 -14.99 36.45
CA ARG A 79 67.24 -16.20 36.59
C ARG A 79 66.42 -17.29 37.29
N ASN A 80 66.41 -18.45 36.67
CA ASN A 80 66.14 -19.75 37.30
C ASN A 80 67.15 -19.99 38.43
N ILE A 81 66.69 -20.46 39.60
CA ILE A 81 67.38 -21.49 40.41
C ILE A 81 66.31 -22.32 41.13
N HIS A 82 66.44 -23.63 40.95
CA HIS A 82 65.77 -24.73 41.63
C HIS A 82 66.51 -24.97 42.95
N THR A 83 65.83 -25.01 44.09
CA THR A 83 66.27 -25.76 45.29
C THR A 83 65.08 -25.99 46.21
N GLN A 84 64.75 -27.27 46.40
CA GLN A 84 64.05 -27.75 47.59
C GLN A 84 64.98 -27.59 48.78
N ASP A 85 64.44 -27.25 49.95
CA ASP A 85 64.91 -27.82 51.22
C ASP A 85 63.85 -27.68 52.30
N LYS A 86 63.56 -28.82 52.93
CA LYS A 86 62.88 -28.93 54.23
C LYS A 86 63.93 -28.60 55.29
N PHE A 87 63.57 -27.87 56.35
CA PHE A 87 63.83 -28.29 57.74
C PHE A 87 63.15 -27.33 58.72
N SER A 88 62.50 -27.95 59.69
CA SER A 88 62.02 -27.46 60.97
C SER A 88 63.09 -26.72 61.77
N ASN A 89 62.73 -25.65 62.49
CA ASN A 89 63.07 -25.48 63.90
C ASN A 89 62.38 -24.26 64.54
N SER A 90 62.03 -24.44 65.82
CA SER A 90 61.37 -23.52 66.76
C SER A 90 62.01 -22.13 66.88
N PRO A 91 61.22 -21.04 67.06
CA PRO A 91 61.77 -19.71 67.26
C PRO A 91 62.25 -19.49 68.69
N LYS A 92 63.53 -19.12 68.84
CA LYS A 92 64.13 -18.62 70.08
C LYS A 92 63.56 -17.23 70.40
N LYS A 93 63.20 -17.00 71.67
CA LYS A 93 62.47 -15.82 72.19
C LYS A 93 63.18 -14.44 72.09
N ASN A 94 64.26 -14.29 71.34
CA ASN A 94 65.08 -13.06 71.33
C ASN A 94 64.98 -12.19 70.06
N GLU A 95 64.22 -12.58 69.03
CA GLU A 95 64.02 -11.76 67.81
C GLU A 95 62.94 -10.66 67.96
N HIS A 96 62.18 -10.66 69.06
CA HIS A 96 61.02 -9.78 69.22
C HIS A 96 61.31 -8.30 69.53
N PHE A 97 62.57 -7.92 69.77
CA PHE A 97 62.97 -6.53 70.02
C PHE A 97 63.44 -5.77 68.77
N ASP A 98 63.89 -6.48 67.72
CA ASP A 98 64.30 -5.84 66.46
C ASP A 98 63.11 -5.33 65.64
N ASP A 99 61.99 -6.03 65.69
CA ASP A 99 60.73 -5.62 65.05
C ASP A 99 60.19 -4.29 65.60
N LEU A 100 60.37 -4.02 66.90
CA LEU A 100 59.97 -2.75 67.52
C LEU A 100 60.87 -1.59 67.08
N LYS A 101 62.17 -1.86 66.85
CA LYS A 101 63.13 -0.87 66.34
C LYS A 101 62.82 -0.52 64.88
N ILE A 102 62.48 -1.53 64.07
CA ILE A 102 62.04 -1.36 62.68
C ILE A 102 60.76 -0.51 62.61
N ILE A 103 59.75 -0.80 63.43
CA ILE A 103 58.52 -0.01 63.47
C ILE A 103 58.79 1.44 63.90
N LYS A 104 59.62 1.64 64.93
CA LYS A 104 60.00 2.98 65.41
C LYS A 104 60.70 3.78 64.31
N ASP A 105 61.58 3.17 63.53
CA ASP A 105 62.28 3.81 62.42
C ASP A 105 61.36 4.10 61.22
N ILE A 106 60.41 3.21 60.91
CA ILE A 106 59.41 3.45 59.88
C ILE A 106 58.55 4.66 60.25
N VAL A 107 58.07 4.71 61.50
CA VAL A 107 57.27 5.85 62.00
C VAL A 107 58.11 7.13 61.98
N LYS A 108 59.37 7.07 62.43
CA LYS A 108 60.29 8.22 62.40
C LYS A 108 60.48 8.74 60.97
N LYS A 109 60.74 7.85 60.00
CA LYS A 109 60.87 8.19 58.56
C LYS A 109 59.58 8.79 57.98
N MET A 110 58.42 8.25 58.33
CA MET A 110 57.13 8.80 57.90
C MET A 110 56.90 10.21 58.45
N VAL A 111 57.16 10.43 59.74
CA VAL A 111 57.04 11.76 60.37
C VAL A 111 58.01 12.74 59.73
N THR A 112 59.27 12.35 59.49
CA THR A 112 60.25 13.24 58.84
C THR A 112 59.81 13.63 57.42
N ARG A 113 59.25 12.68 56.66
CA ARG A 113 58.77 12.93 55.30
C ARG A 113 57.57 13.88 55.28
N VAL A 114 56.63 13.72 56.21
CA VAL A 114 55.48 14.64 56.35
C VAL A 114 55.94 16.03 56.76
N CYS A 115 56.87 16.16 57.71
CA CYS A 115 57.45 17.44 58.11
C CYS A 115 58.22 18.12 56.97
N ARG A 116 58.99 17.37 56.16
CA ARG A 116 59.67 17.90 54.96
C ARG A 116 58.68 18.46 53.94
N LEU A 117 57.61 17.71 53.65
CA LEU A 117 56.58 18.15 52.70
C LEU A 117 55.81 19.38 53.20
N ASP A 118 55.56 19.49 54.51
CA ASP A 118 54.94 20.68 55.08
C ASP A 118 55.86 21.91 55.01
N ASN A 119 57.16 21.72 55.29
CA ASN A 119 58.16 22.78 55.17
C ASN A 119 58.37 23.24 53.72
N GLU A 120 58.38 22.33 52.74
CA GLU A 120 58.42 22.67 51.32
C GLU A 120 57.18 23.46 50.88
N ARG A 121 55.99 23.08 51.36
CA ARG A 121 54.76 23.82 51.09
C ARG A 121 54.79 25.22 51.70
N LYS A 122 55.29 25.38 52.93
CA LYS A 122 55.50 26.70 53.56
C LYS A 122 56.50 27.54 52.77
N ARG A 123 57.62 26.96 52.32
CA ARG A 123 58.58 27.63 51.43
C ARG A 123 57.95 28.07 50.11
N GLN A 124 57.14 27.22 49.46
CA GLN A 124 56.45 27.60 48.23
C GLN A 124 55.40 28.69 48.46
N PHE A 125 54.69 28.65 49.58
CA PHE A 125 53.74 29.69 49.95
C PHE A 125 54.44 31.03 50.18
N GLU A 126 55.56 31.06 50.91
CA GLU A 126 56.36 32.26 51.11
C GLU A 126 56.98 32.79 49.80
N LYS A 127 57.43 31.90 48.89
CA LYS A 127 57.85 32.31 47.53
C LYS A 127 56.70 32.96 46.75
N ARG A 128 55.49 32.39 46.81
CA ARG A 128 54.31 32.98 46.16
C ARG A 128 53.92 34.32 46.81
N LYS A 129 54.03 34.44 48.13
CA LYS A 129 53.76 35.68 48.87
C LYS A 129 54.78 36.78 48.55
N LYS A 130 56.06 36.44 48.41
CA LYS A 130 57.12 37.35 47.91
C LYS A 130 56.84 37.79 46.46
N ASN A 131 56.52 36.85 45.56
CA ASN A 131 56.18 37.17 44.16
C ASN A 131 54.88 37.99 44.01
N LYS A 132 53.96 37.91 44.98
CA LYS A 132 52.72 38.69 44.99
C LYS A 132 52.91 40.08 45.63
N LYS A 133 53.96 40.26 46.45
CA LYS A 133 54.36 41.56 47.02
C LYS A 133 55.32 42.33 46.11
N SER A 134 56.09 41.67 45.24
CA SER A 134 56.81 42.30 44.13
C SER A 134 55.87 42.49 42.93
N GLY A 135 54.99 43.49 43.00
CA GLY A 135 54.23 43.93 41.84
C GLY A 135 55.15 44.55 40.80
N ASN A 136 55.66 43.75 39.86
CA ASN A 136 56.31 44.24 38.65
C ASN A 136 55.36 44.08 37.46
N ASN A 137 54.60 45.15 37.19
CA ASN A 137 53.71 45.30 36.03
C ASN A 137 54.46 45.35 34.67
N ALA A 138 55.79 45.35 34.66
CA ALA A 138 56.59 45.51 33.43
C ALA A 138 56.85 44.20 32.63
N ASN A 139 56.58 43.00 33.18
CA ASN A 139 56.88 41.72 32.49
C ASN A 139 55.67 41.08 31.77
N SER A 140 54.46 41.60 31.99
CA SER A 140 53.22 41.11 31.35
C SER A 140 53.13 41.52 29.87
N GLU A 141 53.54 42.75 29.53
CA GLU A 141 53.44 43.27 28.16
C GLU A 141 54.51 42.71 27.20
N LYS A 142 55.73 42.45 27.68
CA LYS A 142 56.78 41.83 26.85
C LYS A 142 56.50 40.35 26.55
N SER A 143 55.81 39.64 27.44
CA SER A 143 55.45 38.22 27.24
C SER A 143 54.20 38.05 26.38
N THR A 144 53.19 38.92 26.51
CA THR A 144 52.05 38.97 25.59
C THR A 144 52.43 39.41 24.17
N SER A 145 53.41 40.32 24.00
CA SER A 145 53.89 40.72 22.67
C SER A 145 54.71 39.62 21.97
N LYS A 146 55.52 38.83 22.71
CA LYS A 146 56.23 37.65 22.18
C LYS A 146 55.27 36.53 21.76
N LEU A 147 54.26 36.20 22.58
CA LEU A 147 53.24 35.19 22.25
C LEU A 147 52.35 35.62 21.08
N SER A 148 52.03 36.91 20.97
CA SER A 148 51.30 37.48 19.84
C SER A 148 52.13 37.44 18.54
N ARG A 149 53.41 37.79 18.60
CA ARG A 149 54.35 37.67 17.46
C ARG A 149 54.56 36.21 17.03
N GLN A 150 54.73 35.28 17.97
CA GLN A 150 54.77 33.84 17.66
C GLN A 150 53.45 33.35 17.05
N SER A 151 52.30 33.75 17.58
CA SER A 151 50.99 33.37 17.04
C SER A 151 50.78 33.89 15.62
N LYS A 152 51.16 35.14 15.33
CA LYS A 152 51.13 35.72 13.98
C LYS A 152 52.09 35.00 13.02
N TRP A 153 53.30 34.67 13.48
CA TRP A 153 54.28 33.91 12.69
C TRP A 153 53.80 32.49 12.37
N TRP A 154 53.27 31.76 13.37
CA TRP A 154 52.68 30.44 13.18
C TRP A 154 51.46 30.48 12.25
N LYS A 155 50.60 31.50 12.33
CA LYS A 155 49.47 31.70 11.40
C LYS A 155 49.93 31.95 9.97
N LYS A 156 50.98 32.76 9.76
CA LYS A 156 51.55 33.02 8.42
C LYS A 156 52.21 31.76 7.83
N LYS A 157 52.95 31.01 8.65
CA LYS A 157 53.64 29.76 8.25
C LYS A 157 52.68 28.59 7.98
N SER A 158 51.63 28.41 8.80
CA SER A 158 50.56 27.43 8.54
C SER A 158 49.67 27.81 7.34
N SER A 159 49.72 29.06 6.87
CA SER A 159 49.01 29.45 5.67
C SER A 159 49.74 29.14 4.37
N GLN A 160 51.07 29.04 4.42
CA GLN A 160 51.92 28.77 3.27
C GLN A 160 52.26 27.28 3.10
N ASN A 161 51.98 26.44 4.11
CA ASN A 161 52.34 25.01 4.08
C ASN A 161 51.13 24.13 4.43
N VAL A 162 50.58 23.47 3.41
CA VAL A 162 49.36 22.64 3.48
C VAL A 162 49.53 21.48 4.47
N LEU A 163 50.69 20.82 4.49
CA LEU A 163 51.00 19.70 5.39
C LEU A 163 50.97 20.11 6.87
N LEU A 164 51.52 21.28 7.20
CA LEU A 164 51.48 21.81 8.57
C LEU A 164 50.05 22.19 8.98
N ARG A 165 49.24 22.71 8.05
CA ARG A 165 47.84 23.03 8.27
C ARG A 165 47.03 21.76 8.55
N GLU A 166 47.22 20.72 7.75
CA GLU A 166 46.58 19.40 7.90
C GLU A 166 46.93 18.76 9.25
N GLN A 167 48.21 18.78 9.65
CA GLN A 167 48.64 18.24 10.94
C GLN A 167 48.04 18.99 12.13
N GLN A 168 47.89 20.32 12.04
CA GLN A 168 47.24 21.12 13.09
C GLN A 168 45.73 20.84 13.17
N PHE A 169 45.05 20.68 12.02
CA PHE A 169 43.66 20.27 11.98
C PHE A 169 43.47 18.88 12.57
N GLU A 170 44.35 17.93 12.26
CA GLU A 170 44.23 16.56 12.75
C GLU A 170 44.53 16.45 14.26
N ARG A 171 45.50 17.22 14.77
CA ARG A 171 45.71 17.37 16.23
C ARG A 171 44.48 17.96 16.91
N SER A 172 43.85 18.96 16.30
CA SER A 172 42.62 19.59 16.82
C SER A 172 41.42 18.64 16.77
N ARG A 173 41.28 17.84 15.70
CA ARG A 173 40.26 16.77 15.59
C ARG A 173 40.48 15.69 16.64
N LYS A 174 41.70 15.20 16.82
CA LYS A 174 42.03 14.22 17.87
C LYS A 174 41.69 14.77 19.25
N PHE A 175 42.06 16.02 19.53
CA PHE A 175 41.70 16.69 20.78
C PHE A 175 40.17 16.80 20.96
N TYR A 176 39.44 17.25 19.93
CA TYR A 176 37.98 17.36 19.98
C TYR A 176 37.32 15.98 20.17
N ARG A 177 37.74 14.95 19.43
CA ARG A 177 37.25 13.56 19.59
C ARG A 177 37.51 13.06 21.00
N ASN A 178 38.71 13.29 21.54
CA ASN A 178 39.07 12.86 22.89
C ASN A 178 38.25 13.61 23.96
N LYS A 179 38.03 14.92 23.75
CA LYS A 179 37.19 15.75 24.62
C LYS A 179 35.71 15.32 24.58
N TYR A 180 35.19 15.00 23.40
CA TYR A 180 33.82 14.48 23.24
C TYR A 180 33.64 13.09 23.85
N LYS A 181 34.69 12.24 23.82
CA LYS A 181 34.67 10.90 24.43
C LYS A 181 34.71 10.97 25.96
N ASN A 182 35.61 11.78 26.52
CA ASN A 182 35.95 11.73 27.95
C ASN A 182 35.21 12.78 28.80
N ASN A 183 34.69 13.86 28.22
CA ASN A 183 33.98 14.91 28.95
C ASN A 183 32.47 14.87 28.65
N ILE A 184 31.72 14.33 29.61
CA ILE A 184 30.25 14.16 29.52
C ILE A 184 29.55 15.52 29.35
N ALA A 185 29.91 16.53 30.14
CA ALA A 185 29.29 17.86 30.06
C ALA A 185 29.54 18.55 28.71
N PHE A 186 30.73 18.38 28.14
CA PHE A 186 31.04 18.88 26.80
C PHE A 186 30.25 18.15 25.72
N ARG A 187 30.17 16.82 25.80
CA ARG A 187 29.38 15.98 24.89
C ARG A 187 27.90 16.36 24.90
N ASP A 188 27.32 16.54 26.08
CA ASP A 188 25.89 16.82 26.22
C ASP A 188 25.56 18.23 25.74
N LYS A 189 26.44 19.21 26.00
CA LYS A 189 26.32 20.57 25.46
C LYS A 189 26.38 20.59 23.93
N GLU A 190 27.27 19.82 23.33
CA GLU A 190 27.40 19.73 21.86
C GLU A 190 26.22 18.97 21.24
N LYS A 191 25.72 17.90 21.88
CA LYS A 191 24.47 17.22 21.47
C LYS A 191 23.28 18.16 21.51
N ALA A 192 23.13 18.96 22.57
CA ALA A 192 22.06 19.94 22.69
C ALA A 192 22.11 20.99 21.57
N ARG A 193 23.30 21.52 21.26
CA ARG A 193 23.51 22.44 20.13
C ARG A 193 23.17 21.80 18.79
N SER A 194 23.65 20.58 18.55
CA SER A 194 23.38 19.85 17.31
C SER A 194 21.90 19.56 17.15
N ASN A 195 21.21 19.07 18.19
CA ASN A 195 19.78 18.82 18.19
C ASN A 195 18.96 20.10 17.94
N SER A 196 19.34 21.21 18.58
CA SER A 196 18.72 22.52 18.35
C SER A 196 18.86 22.95 16.90
N HIS A 197 20.06 22.86 16.33
CA HIS A 197 20.32 23.18 14.93
C HIS A 197 19.58 22.26 13.94
N ILE A 198 19.52 20.95 14.22
CA ILE A 198 18.73 19.99 13.43
C ILE A 198 17.23 20.32 13.52
N SER A 199 16.74 20.69 14.70
CA SER A 199 15.35 21.10 14.91
C SER A 199 15.01 22.34 14.10
N ILE A 200 15.86 23.38 14.17
CA ILE A 200 15.70 24.60 13.37
C ILE A 200 15.66 24.26 11.89
N LYS A 201 16.64 23.49 11.39
CA LYS A 201 16.67 23.06 9.98
C LYS A 201 15.48 22.22 9.56
N TYR A 202 14.95 21.35 10.42
CA TYR A 202 13.75 20.57 10.14
C TYR A 202 12.52 21.46 9.92
N HIS A 203 12.43 22.58 10.64
CA HIS A 203 11.34 23.54 10.50
C HIS A 203 11.55 24.56 9.38
N THR A 204 12.78 24.97 9.07
CA THR A 204 13.05 25.98 8.05
C THR A 204 13.27 25.40 6.64
N ASP A 205 13.84 24.21 6.53
CA ASP A 205 14.23 23.60 5.25
C ASP A 205 13.36 22.37 4.91
N SER A 206 12.58 22.49 3.83
CA SER A 206 11.69 21.42 3.36
C SER A 206 12.45 20.18 2.90
N ASN A 207 13.58 20.34 2.21
CA ASN A 207 14.39 19.22 1.71
C ASN A 207 14.99 18.42 2.86
N VAL A 208 15.46 19.10 3.92
CA VAL A 208 15.96 18.44 5.13
C VAL A 208 14.82 17.73 5.87
N ARG A 209 13.65 18.35 5.96
CA ARG A 209 12.45 17.76 6.57
C ARG A 209 12.03 16.46 5.87
N GLU A 210 12.00 16.45 4.54
CA GLU A 210 11.63 15.29 3.75
C GLU A 210 12.64 14.15 3.87
N LYS A 211 13.95 14.45 3.80
CA LYS A 211 15.01 13.47 4.01
C LYS A 211 14.91 12.81 5.40
N ILE A 212 14.68 13.61 6.45
CA ILE A 212 14.50 13.09 7.82
C ILE A 212 13.23 12.25 7.93
N LYS A 213 12.11 12.65 7.32
CA LYS A 213 10.87 11.85 7.27
C LYS A 213 11.07 10.51 6.54
N ALA A 214 11.74 10.52 5.38
CA ALA A 214 12.02 9.32 4.60
C ALA A 214 12.90 8.34 5.38
N HIS A 215 14.00 8.83 5.96
CA HIS A 215 14.89 8.01 6.79
C HIS A 215 14.16 7.46 8.03
N SER A 216 13.35 8.28 8.69
CA SER A 216 12.56 7.85 9.85
C SER A 216 11.53 6.78 9.49
N LYS A 217 10.89 6.85 8.31
CA LYS A 217 9.99 5.81 7.81
C LYS A 217 10.71 4.48 7.62
N ILE A 218 11.90 4.50 7.00
CA ILE A 218 12.71 3.30 6.78
C ILE A 218 13.14 2.68 8.12
N TYR A 219 13.67 3.50 9.03
CA TYR A 219 14.07 3.06 10.37
C TYR A 219 12.89 2.45 11.15
N CYS A 220 11.73 3.13 11.19
CA CYS A 220 10.54 2.63 11.88
C CYS A 220 10.04 1.32 11.26
N ARG A 221 10.08 1.18 9.93
CA ARG A 221 9.72 -0.06 9.24
C ARG A 221 10.65 -1.20 9.63
N HIS A 222 11.97 -0.98 9.54
CA HIS A 222 12.97 -1.97 9.91
C HIS A 222 12.83 -2.38 11.38
N LYS A 223 12.67 -1.42 12.29
CA LYS A 223 12.46 -1.69 13.72
C LYS A 223 11.16 -2.44 13.99
N TYR A 224 10.09 -2.17 13.23
CA TYR A 224 8.81 -2.88 13.35
C TYR A 224 8.90 -4.36 12.94
N TYR A 225 9.73 -4.69 11.94
CA TYR A 225 9.94 -6.08 11.54
C TYR A 225 10.85 -6.84 12.51
N ASN A 226 11.95 -6.21 12.94
CA ASN A 226 13.02 -6.91 13.65
C ASN A 226 12.89 -6.86 15.19
N ASN A 227 12.08 -5.95 15.74
CA ASN A 227 11.90 -5.83 17.19
C ASN A 227 10.44 -6.12 17.58
N THR A 228 10.23 -7.28 18.22
CA THR A 228 8.91 -7.77 18.65
C THR A 228 8.25 -6.85 19.67
N VAL A 229 8.99 -6.39 20.68
CA VAL A 229 8.49 -5.48 21.73
C VAL A 229 8.03 -4.15 21.13
N PHE A 230 8.81 -3.58 20.20
CA PHE A 230 8.44 -2.37 19.50
C PHE A 230 7.18 -2.58 18.64
N ARG A 231 7.10 -3.70 17.91
CA ARG A 231 5.95 -4.08 17.08
C ARG A 231 4.67 -4.18 17.90
N GLU A 232 4.72 -4.86 19.04
CA GLU A 232 3.57 -5.02 19.94
C GLU A 232 3.14 -3.70 20.56
N LYS A 233 4.10 -2.88 21.02
CA LYS A 233 3.80 -1.53 21.52
C LYS A 233 3.10 -0.67 20.48
N ILE A 234 3.53 -0.72 19.22
CA ILE A 234 2.88 0.00 18.12
C ILE A 234 1.48 -0.56 17.84
N LYS A 235 1.31 -1.89 17.78
CA LYS A 235 -0.01 -2.54 17.60
C LYS A 235 -0.99 -2.16 18.71
N ALA A 236 -0.55 -2.18 19.97
CA ALA A 236 -1.36 -1.79 21.11
C ALA A 236 -1.79 -0.33 20.99
N LYS A 237 -0.87 0.58 20.68
CA LYS A 237 -1.18 2.00 20.47
C LYS A 237 -2.15 2.21 19.32
N SER A 238 -1.95 1.55 18.17
CA SER A 238 -2.87 1.67 17.03
C SER A 238 -4.25 1.10 17.34
N ASN A 239 -4.32 -0.02 18.06
CA ASN A 239 -5.59 -0.61 18.48
C ASN A 239 -6.35 0.31 19.42
N ASN A 240 -5.68 0.91 20.41
CA ASN A 240 -6.32 1.88 21.30
C ASN A 240 -6.87 3.09 20.53
N VAL A 241 -6.10 3.63 19.58
CA VAL A 241 -6.59 4.73 18.73
C VAL A 241 -7.79 4.30 17.87
N PHE A 242 -7.75 3.09 17.31
CA PHE A 242 -8.85 2.54 16.53
C PHE A 242 -10.11 2.35 17.37
N LEU A 243 -10.00 1.72 18.54
CA LEU A 243 -11.12 1.49 19.46
C LEU A 243 -11.72 2.81 19.92
N ASN A 244 -10.88 3.78 20.29
CA ASN A 244 -11.34 5.11 20.67
C ASN A 244 -12.14 5.77 19.54
N LYS A 245 -11.65 5.71 18.30
CA LYS A 245 -12.40 6.22 17.13
C LYS A 245 -13.69 5.43 16.86
N TYR A 246 -13.68 4.12 17.04
CA TYR A 246 -14.84 3.25 16.79
C TYR A 246 -15.97 3.48 17.80
N TYR A 247 -15.63 3.71 19.08
CA TYR A 247 -16.62 4.00 20.11
C TYR A 247 -17.11 5.45 20.07
N ASN A 248 -16.24 6.41 19.78
CA ASN A 248 -16.62 7.83 19.88
C ASN A 248 -17.10 8.46 18.56
N SER A 249 -16.83 7.85 17.39
CA SER A 249 -17.27 8.38 16.10
C SER A 249 -18.25 7.43 15.40
N ILE A 250 -19.49 7.89 15.24
CA ILE A 250 -20.55 7.14 14.54
C ILE A 250 -20.21 6.94 13.05
N ASP A 251 -19.66 7.97 12.38
CA ASP A 251 -19.28 7.92 10.97
C ASP A 251 -18.16 6.93 10.71
N PHE A 252 -17.15 6.93 11.58
CA PHE A 252 -16.06 5.97 11.50
C PHE A 252 -16.58 4.54 11.69
N ARG A 253 -17.46 4.32 12.67
CA ARG A 253 -18.10 3.02 12.92
C ARG A 253 -18.89 2.54 11.71
N ASN A 254 -19.69 3.41 11.10
CA ASN A 254 -20.48 3.09 9.92
C ASN A 254 -19.58 2.77 8.71
N LYS A 255 -18.51 3.55 8.49
CA LYS A 255 -17.50 3.28 7.45
C LYS A 255 -16.79 1.94 7.65
N VAL A 256 -16.47 1.55 8.90
CA VAL A 256 -15.88 0.25 9.20
C VAL A 256 -16.88 -0.89 8.91
N LYS A 257 -18.14 -0.74 9.33
CA LYS A 257 -19.21 -1.72 9.06
C LYS A 257 -19.45 -1.90 7.56
N THR A 258 -19.49 -0.83 6.77
CA THR A 258 -19.71 -0.91 5.32
C THR A 258 -18.53 -1.60 4.62
N LYS A 259 -17.30 -1.22 4.94
CA LYS A 259 -16.10 -1.88 4.39
C LYS A 259 -16.04 -3.37 4.75
N SER A 260 -16.38 -3.72 5.99
CA SER A 260 -16.46 -5.12 6.42
C SER A 260 -17.51 -5.91 5.65
N LYS A 261 -18.71 -5.34 5.43
CA LYS A 261 -19.76 -5.95 4.61
C LYS A 261 -19.31 -6.18 3.17
N ILE A 262 -18.69 -5.18 2.54
CA ILE A 262 -18.18 -5.29 1.16
C ILE A 262 -17.11 -6.38 1.08
N HIS A 263 -16.16 -6.41 2.03
CA HIS A 263 -15.14 -7.45 2.07
C HIS A 263 -15.75 -8.85 2.23
N LEU A 264 -16.74 -9.00 3.12
CA LEU A 264 -17.46 -10.26 3.33
C LEU A 264 -18.17 -10.72 2.05
N LEU A 265 -18.89 -9.82 1.38
CA LEU A 265 -19.59 -10.12 0.12
C LEU A 265 -18.59 -10.54 -0.97
N ASN A 266 -17.52 -9.78 -1.16
CA ASN A 266 -16.47 -10.12 -2.12
C ASN A 266 -15.86 -11.49 -1.82
N LYS A 267 -15.58 -11.78 -0.54
CA LYS A 267 -15.07 -13.09 -0.13
C LYS A 267 -16.10 -14.21 -0.38
N TYR A 268 -17.39 -13.94 -0.16
CA TYR A 268 -18.48 -14.89 -0.41
C TYR A 268 -18.67 -15.21 -1.89
N HIS A 269 -18.53 -14.23 -2.77
CA HIS A 269 -18.67 -14.42 -4.22
C HIS A 269 -17.44 -15.08 -4.85
N ASN A 270 -16.24 -14.67 -4.44
CA ASN A 270 -14.99 -15.07 -5.11
C ASN A 270 -14.36 -16.34 -4.54
N ASN A 271 -14.73 -16.78 -3.33
CA ASN A 271 -14.16 -17.95 -2.70
C ASN A 271 -15.23 -19.02 -2.41
N SER A 272 -15.22 -20.09 -3.21
CA SER A 272 -16.20 -21.18 -3.09
C SER A 272 -16.09 -21.93 -1.76
N ASN A 273 -14.89 -22.15 -1.24
CA ASN A 273 -14.68 -22.83 0.05
C ASN A 273 -15.25 -21.99 1.21
N PHE A 274 -14.95 -20.69 1.23
CA PHE A 274 -15.52 -19.77 2.22
C PHE A 274 -17.05 -19.73 2.12
N ARG A 275 -17.60 -19.66 0.91
CA ARG A 275 -19.05 -19.67 0.66
C ARG A 275 -19.72 -20.92 1.22
N ASN A 276 -19.13 -22.09 0.97
CA ASN A 276 -19.67 -23.37 1.43
C ASN A 276 -19.60 -23.49 2.96
N GLN A 277 -18.47 -23.12 3.56
CA GLN A 277 -18.33 -23.09 5.03
C GLN A 277 -19.30 -22.10 5.68
N TYR A 278 -19.48 -20.91 5.09
CA TYR A 278 -20.42 -19.91 5.56
C TYR A 278 -21.87 -20.43 5.51
N LYS A 279 -22.28 -21.06 4.39
CA LYS A 279 -23.61 -21.70 4.25
C LYS A 279 -23.83 -22.81 5.28
N ALA A 280 -22.83 -23.67 5.49
CA ALA A 280 -22.90 -24.74 6.47
C ALA A 280 -23.11 -24.18 7.89
N ARG A 281 -22.29 -23.21 8.31
CA ARG A 281 -22.42 -22.55 9.61
C ARG A 281 -23.77 -21.86 9.78
N ALA A 282 -24.24 -21.15 8.76
CA ALA A 282 -25.54 -20.49 8.78
C ALA A 282 -26.67 -21.50 8.95
N LYS A 283 -26.62 -22.64 8.24
CA LYS A 283 -27.58 -23.74 8.37
C LYS A 283 -27.58 -24.30 9.79
N THR A 284 -26.41 -24.59 10.36
CA THR A 284 -26.28 -25.10 11.74
C THR A 284 -26.83 -24.12 12.76
N GLN A 285 -26.55 -22.82 12.61
CA GLN A 285 -27.08 -21.79 13.52
C GLN A 285 -28.61 -21.67 13.44
N VAL A 286 -29.18 -21.73 12.23
CA VAL A 286 -30.63 -21.70 12.04
C VAL A 286 -31.28 -22.95 12.64
N LEU A 287 -30.71 -24.14 12.41
CA LEU A 287 -31.20 -25.38 13.00
C LEU A 287 -31.14 -25.34 14.53
N LYS A 288 -30.04 -24.86 15.10
CA LYS A 288 -29.92 -24.68 16.54
C LYS A 288 -31.03 -23.77 17.07
N LYS A 289 -31.24 -22.61 16.44
CA LYS A 289 -32.33 -21.69 16.81
C LYS A 289 -33.72 -22.32 16.67
N TYR A 290 -33.94 -23.12 15.64
CA TYR A 290 -35.21 -23.80 15.39
C TYR A 290 -35.57 -24.77 16.53
N TYR A 291 -34.59 -25.52 17.06
CA TYR A 291 -34.81 -26.45 18.17
C TYR A 291 -34.83 -25.77 19.54
N THR A 292 -34.09 -24.68 19.73
CA THR A 292 -34.01 -24.00 21.05
C THR A 292 -35.10 -22.95 21.28
N ASP A 293 -35.61 -22.31 20.23
CA ASP A 293 -36.54 -21.18 20.34
C ASP A 293 -37.87 -21.51 19.66
N ASN A 294 -38.90 -21.72 20.49
CA ASN A 294 -40.23 -22.08 20.04
C ASN A 294 -40.89 -20.97 19.18
N SER A 295 -40.57 -19.69 19.42
CA SER A 295 -41.13 -18.57 18.66
C SER A 295 -40.59 -18.54 17.22
N ILE A 296 -39.29 -18.82 17.05
CA ILE A 296 -38.65 -18.92 15.75
C ILE A 296 -39.20 -20.15 15.01
N ARG A 297 -39.36 -21.27 15.72
CA ARG A 297 -39.94 -22.51 15.18
C ARG A 297 -41.32 -22.28 14.57
N LEU A 298 -42.23 -21.67 15.32
CA LEU A 298 -43.60 -21.37 14.86
C LEU A 298 -43.61 -20.40 13.68
N LYS A 299 -42.78 -19.34 13.69
CA LYS A 299 -42.64 -18.41 12.56
C LYS A 299 -42.15 -19.11 11.28
N MET A 300 -41.21 -20.06 11.41
CA MET A 300 -40.71 -20.82 10.26
C MET A 300 -41.78 -21.77 9.70
N ILE A 301 -42.55 -22.45 10.55
CA ILE A 301 -43.68 -23.30 10.14
C ILE A 301 -44.73 -22.47 9.40
N GLN A 302 -45.11 -21.31 9.95
CA GLN A 302 -46.09 -20.42 9.33
C GLN A 302 -45.65 -19.95 7.93
N ARG A 303 -44.36 -19.60 7.77
CA ARG A 303 -43.80 -19.23 6.47
C ARG A 303 -43.84 -20.37 5.45
N ALA A 304 -43.53 -21.59 5.89
CA ALA A 304 -43.60 -22.77 5.04
C ALA A 304 -45.04 -23.05 4.58
N LEU A 305 -46.02 -22.96 5.49
CA LEU A 305 -47.44 -23.10 5.17
C LEU A 305 -47.92 -22.04 4.17
N ASN A 306 -47.54 -20.77 4.38
CA ASN A 306 -47.88 -19.69 3.46
C ASN A 306 -47.28 -19.93 2.06
N SER A 307 -46.02 -20.38 1.99
CA SER A 307 -45.37 -20.71 0.72
C SER A 307 -46.03 -21.89 0.00
N TYR A 308 -46.45 -22.91 0.74
CA TYR A 308 -47.20 -24.04 0.19
C TYR A 308 -48.55 -23.60 -0.38
N ARG A 309 -49.32 -22.81 0.38
CA ARG A 309 -50.60 -22.23 -0.06
C ARG A 309 -50.45 -21.38 -1.33
N SER A 310 -49.45 -20.50 -1.37
CA SER A 310 -49.20 -19.65 -2.55
C SER A 310 -48.75 -20.46 -3.77
N ASN A 311 -47.91 -21.48 -3.59
CA ASN A 311 -47.46 -22.33 -4.68
C ASN A 311 -48.60 -23.20 -5.23
N ASN A 312 -49.46 -23.77 -4.38
CA ASN A 312 -50.63 -24.51 -4.85
C ASN A 312 -51.59 -23.62 -5.65
N ALA A 313 -51.82 -22.38 -5.22
CA ALA A 313 -52.61 -21.42 -5.99
C ALA A 313 -51.98 -21.11 -7.36
N LEU A 314 -50.66 -20.94 -7.41
CA LEU A 314 -49.92 -20.70 -8.66
C LEU A 314 -49.96 -21.92 -9.59
N MET A 315 -49.80 -23.13 -9.05
CA MET A 315 -49.89 -24.37 -9.84
C MET A 315 -51.31 -24.59 -10.36
N ALA A 316 -52.34 -24.32 -9.55
CA ALA A 316 -53.73 -24.37 -9.99
C ALA A 316 -54.01 -23.35 -11.12
N ARG A 317 -53.49 -22.12 -11.01
CA ARG A 317 -53.61 -21.09 -12.06
C ARG A 317 -52.93 -21.52 -13.36
N LYS A 318 -51.71 -22.08 -13.28
CA LYS A 318 -50.96 -22.59 -14.44
C LYS A 318 -51.68 -23.76 -15.11
N SER A 319 -52.25 -24.68 -14.32
CA SER A 319 -53.04 -25.80 -14.84
C SER A 319 -54.29 -25.31 -15.59
N ARG A 320 -55.05 -24.35 -15.02
CA ARG A 320 -56.19 -23.72 -15.70
C ARG A 320 -55.78 -23.01 -17.01
N GLN A 321 -54.63 -22.33 -17.02
CA GLN A 321 -54.13 -21.67 -18.22
C GLN A 321 -53.82 -22.67 -19.34
N LEU A 322 -53.14 -23.78 -19.02
CA LEU A 322 -52.84 -24.84 -19.98
C LEU A 322 -54.12 -25.52 -20.51
N TYR A 323 -55.08 -25.78 -19.63
CA TYR A 323 -56.39 -26.31 -20.01
C TYR A 323 -57.11 -25.36 -20.99
N ASN A 324 -57.19 -24.07 -20.67
CA ASN A 324 -57.81 -23.06 -21.52
C ASN A 324 -57.09 -22.90 -22.86
N GLN A 325 -55.76 -22.98 -22.87
CA GLN A 325 -54.96 -22.94 -24.10
C GLN A 325 -55.26 -24.16 -24.98
N ARG A 326 -55.28 -25.37 -24.41
CA ARG A 326 -55.68 -26.59 -25.13
C ARG A 326 -57.09 -26.46 -25.69
N ARG A 327 -58.04 -25.94 -24.90
CA ARG A 327 -59.43 -25.71 -25.35
C ARG A 327 -59.51 -24.73 -26.52
N ARG A 328 -58.76 -23.63 -26.49
CA ARG A 328 -58.66 -22.66 -27.61
C ARG A 328 -58.06 -23.29 -28.86
N ILE A 329 -57.00 -24.07 -28.70
CA ILE A 329 -56.36 -24.81 -29.78
C ILE A 329 -57.33 -25.80 -30.40
N LEU A 330 -58.03 -26.61 -29.59
CA LEU A 330 -59.03 -27.57 -30.06
C LEU A 330 -60.20 -26.89 -30.75
N LYS A 331 -60.73 -25.78 -30.22
CA LYS A 331 -61.76 -24.97 -30.90
C LYS A 331 -61.26 -24.46 -32.25
N LYS A 332 -60.02 -23.96 -32.30
CA LYS A 332 -59.38 -23.49 -33.53
C LYS A 332 -59.23 -24.64 -34.55
N TYR A 333 -58.75 -25.81 -34.14
CA TYR A 333 -58.69 -27.00 -34.99
C TYR A 333 -60.08 -27.44 -35.46
N ALA A 334 -61.09 -27.45 -34.59
CA ALA A 334 -62.47 -27.79 -34.97
C ALA A 334 -63.02 -26.79 -36.00
N THR A 335 -62.80 -25.48 -35.83
CA THR A 335 -63.17 -24.48 -36.84
C THR A 335 -62.40 -24.65 -38.15
N PHE A 336 -61.13 -25.06 -38.11
CA PHE A 336 -60.38 -25.37 -39.34
C PHE A 336 -60.81 -26.69 -39.99
N GLN A 337 -61.29 -27.66 -39.20
CA GLN A 337 -61.87 -28.91 -39.71
C GLN A 337 -63.27 -28.68 -40.29
N SER A 338 -64.05 -27.73 -39.77
CA SER A 338 -65.30 -27.29 -40.37
C SER A 338 -65.08 -26.43 -41.61
N HIS A 339 -63.96 -25.70 -41.69
CA HIS A 339 -63.38 -25.24 -42.96
C HIS A 339 -62.68 -26.38 -43.69
N LYS A 340 -63.40 -27.49 -43.96
CA LYS A 340 -63.10 -28.29 -45.15
C LYS A 340 -63.24 -27.33 -46.31
N CYS A 341 -62.11 -26.79 -46.79
CA CYS A 341 -62.03 -26.04 -48.03
C CYS A 341 -62.84 -26.85 -49.03
N THR A 342 -63.99 -26.31 -49.44
CA THR A 342 -64.95 -27.06 -50.24
C THR A 342 -64.22 -27.62 -51.45
N PHE A 343 -64.61 -28.80 -51.92
CA PHE A 343 -64.03 -29.51 -53.07
C PHE A 343 -63.70 -28.57 -54.28
N LYS A 344 -64.47 -27.47 -54.43
CA LYS A 344 -64.21 -26.37 -55.37
C LYS A 344 -62.83 -25.71 -55.22
N HIS A 345 -62.36 -25.38 -54.01
CA HIS A 345 -61.04 -24.75 -53.80
C HIS A 345 -59.88 -25.68 -54.12
N THR A 346 -60.01 -26.99 -53.81
CA THR A 346 -58.99 -27.99 -54.17
C THR A 346 -58.90 -28.20 -55.67
N ASN A 347 -60.01 -28.15 -56.41
CA ASN A 347 -60.00 -28.25 -57.86
C ASN A 347 -59.43 -27.00 -58.52
N ILE A 348 -59.81 -25.79 -58.07
CA ILE A 348 -59.24 -24.53 -58.58
C ILE A 348 -57.72 -24.50 -58.35
N TYR A 349 -57.24 -24.90 -57.17
CA TYR A 349 -55.80 -24.98 -56.90
C TYR A 349 -55.11 -26.01 -57.81
N ARG A 350 -55.67 -27.22 -57.95
CA ARG A 350 -55.12 -28.27 -58.83
C ARG A 350 -55.08 -27.82 -60.29
N GLU A 351 -56.12 -27.15 -60.77
CA GLU A 351 -56.18 -26.61 -62.13
C GLU A 351 -55.15 -25.50 -62.34
N ASN A 352 -55.05 -24.55 -61.41
CA ASN A 352 -54.05 -23.49 -61.47
C ASN A 352 -52.63 -24.04 -61.37
N PHE A 353 -52.42 -25.08 -60.58
CA PHE A 353 -51.14 -25.78 -60.48
C PHE A 353 -50.79 -26.51 -61.79
N LYS A 354 -51.76 -27.19 -62.42
CA LYS A 354 -51.58 -27.78 -63.76
C LYS A 354 -51.27 -26.71 -64.81
N LYS A 355 -51.95 -25.56 -64.79
CA LYS A 355 -51.67 -24.42 -65.68
C LYS A 355 -50.25 -23.89 -65.46
N PHE A 356 -49.84 -23.72 -64.19
CA PHE A 356 -48.48 -23.32 -63.84
C PHE A 356 -47.44 -24.32 -64.33
N GLN A 357 -47.67 -25.62 -64.12
CA GLN A 357 -46.80 -26.69 -64.60
C GLN A 357 -46.64 -26.69 -66.13
N LYS A 358 -47.70 -26.38 -66.89
CA LYS A 358 -47.61 -26.21 -68.34
C LYS A 358 -46.73 -25.01 -68.71
N ILE A 359 -46.93 -23.85 -68.06
CA ILE A 359 -46.16 -22.64 -68.31
C ILE A 359 -44.67 -22.84 -68.03
N ILE A 360 -44.30 -23.52 -66.93
CA ILE A 360 -42.89 -23.71 -66.58
C ILE A 360 -42.17 -24.71 -67.49
N ARG A 361 -42.89 -25.63 -68.17
CA ARG A 361 -42.29 -26.59 -69.11
C ARG A 361 -41.71 -25.92 -70.35
N GLU A 362 -42.33 -24.83 -70.79
CA GLU A 362 -41.86 -24.04 -71.94
C GLU A 362 -40.60 -23.23 -71.62
N GLY A 363 -40.23 -23.08 -70.35
CA GLY A 363 -39.07 -22.29 -69.93
C GLY A 363 -39.24 -20.78 -70.14
N PRO A 364 -38.38 -19.96 -69.53
CA PRO A 364 -38.40 -18.51 -69.70
C PRO A 364 -37.57 -18.06 -70.91
N ASP A 365 -37.84 -18.58 -72.10
CA ASP A 365 -36.97 -18.38 -73.28
C ASP A 365 -37.15 -17.02 -73.97
N TYR A 366 -38.09 -16.19 -73.51
CA TYR A 366 -38.42 -14.92 -74.15
C TYR A 366 -37.72 -13.76 -73.47
N VAL A 367 -36.68 -13.22 -74.11
CA VAL A 367 -35.89 -12.10 -73.58
C VAL A 367 -36.58 -10.77 -73.87
N CYS A 368 -36.83 -9.98 -72.82
CA CYS A 368 -37.38 -8.62 -72.98
C CYS A 368 -36.31 -7.65 -73.49
N LEU A 369 -36.57 -6.97 -74.61
CA LEU A 369 -35.67 -5.94 -75.16
C LEU A 369 -35.35 -4.78 -74.20
N SER A 370 -36.30 -4.43 -73.33
CA SER A 370 -36.13 -3.27 -72.45
C SER A 370 -35.30 -3.61 -71.21
N CYS A 371 -35.61 -4.72 -70.52
CA CYS A 371 -34.99 -5.08 -69.24
C CYS A 371 -34.00 -6.26 -69.31
N GLY A 372 -33.87 -6.93 -70.46
CA GLY A 372 -32.94 -8.04 -70.65
C GLY A 372 -33.27 -9.32 -69.88
N LEU A 373 -34.41 -9.38 -69.18
CA LEU A 373 -34.82 -10.57 -68.43
C LEU A 373 -35.41 -11.62 -69.38
N ALA A 374 -34.99 -12.86 -69.17
CA ALA A 374 -35.59 -14.07 -69.73
C ALA A 374 -36.92 -14.35 -69.01
N LEU A 375 -38.03 -14.42 -69.75
CA LEU A 375 -39.41 -14.46 -69.24
C LEU A 375 -40.23 -15.53 -69.95
N PHE A 376 -41.34 -15.93 -69.34
CA PHE A 376 -42.27 -16.88 -69.94
C PHE A 376 -43.11 -16.24 -71.06
N ARG A 377 -43.59 -17.04 -72.01
CA ARG A 377 -44.40 -16.59 -73.17
C ARG A 377 -45.59 -15.71 -72.79
N ASN A 378 -46.22 -16.00 -71.65
CA ASN A 378 -47.39 -15.29 -71.13
C ASN A 378 -47.06 -13.92 -70.49
N GLN A 379 -45.80 -13.63 -70.22
CA GLN A 379 -45.31 -12.38 -69.62
C GLN A 379 -44.82 -11.37 -70.67
N VAL A 380 -44.64 -11.80 -71.91
CA VAL A 380 -44.12 -10.99 -73.02
C VAL A 380 -45.18 -10.76 -74.10
N ILE A 381 -45.00 -9.68 -74.86
CA ILE A 381 -45.75 -9.35 -76.06
C ILE A 381 -44.79 -8.99 -77.19
N PRO A 382 -45.19 -9.17 -78.47
CA PRO A 382 -44.36 -8.78 -79.59
C PRO A 382 -44.10 -7.27 -79.55
N PHE A 383 -42.85 -6.87 -79.73
CA PHE A 383 -42.45 -5.47 -79.79
C PHE A 383 -42.66 -4.95 -81.21
N VAL A 384 -43.48 -3.90 -81.33
CA VAL A 384 -43.84 -3.23 -82.58
C VAL A 384 -43.58 -1.75 -82.38
N VAL A 385 -42.62 -1.19 -83.12
CA VAL A 385 -42.04 0.13 -82.87
C VAL A 385 -43.10 1.23 -82.94
N GLU A 386 -44.00 1.11 -83.91
CA GLU A 386 -45.09 2.04 -84.24
C GLU A 386 -46.07 2.19 -83.06
N LYS A 387 -46.18 1.18 -82.19
CA LYS A 387 -47.07 1.24 -81.02
C LYS A 387 -46.52 2.14 -79.90
N TYR A 388 -45.22 2.42 -79.91
CA TYR A 388 -44.54 3.11 -78.80
C TYR A 388 -43.97 4.48 -79.20
N ILE A 389 -43.68 4.72 -80.48
CA ILE A 389 -43.24 6.03 -80.98
C ILE A 389 -44.46 6.83 -81.43
N LYS A 390 -44.72 7.98 -80.80
CA LYS A 390 -45.75 8.95 -81.21
C LYS A 390 -45.12 10.32 -81.42
N GLU A 391 -45.73 11.17 -82.26
CA GLU A 391 -45.18 12.48 -82.65
C GLU A 391 -44.94 13.40 -81.45
N ASN A 392 -45.85 13.42 -80.46
CA ASN A 392 -45.77 14.28 -79.25
C ASN A 392 -44.91 13.72 -78.10
N MET A 393 -43.94 12.84 -78.38
CA MET A 393 -43.01 12.27 -77.37
C MET A 393 -41.71 13.07 -77.29
N SER A 394 -41.13 13.25 -76.10
CA SER A 394 -39.83 13.93 -75.96
C SER A 394 -38.71 13.18 -76.70
N TYR A 395 -37.73 13.94 -77.17
CA TYR A 395 -36.62 13.42 -77.97
C TYR A 395 -35.83 12.33 -77.23
N GLU A 396 -35.64 12.49 -75.93
CA GLU A 396 -34.93 11.53 -75.07
C GLU A 396 -35.63 10.17 -75.06
N ILE A 397 -36.95 10.15 -74.93
CA ILE A 397 -37.73 8.91 -74.88
C ILE A 397 -37.78 8.25 -76.26
N LYS A 398 -37.92 9.03 -77.35
CA LYS A 398 -37.86 8.50 -78.73
C LYS A 398 -36.52 7.85 -79.01
N LYS A 399 -35.42 8.55 -78.69
CA LYS A 399 -34.05 8.04 -78.81
C LYS A 399 -33.84 6.79 -77.96
N HIS A 400 -34.43 6.74 -76.77
CA HIS A 400 -34.38 5.58 -75.87
C HIS A 400 -35.09 4.36 -76.45
N ILE A 401 -36.31 4.51 -76.97
CA ILE A 401 -37.07 3.43 -77.62
C ILE A 401 -36.31 2.92 -78.86
N GLN A 402 -35.75 3.83 -79.66
CA GLN A 402 -34.95 3.48 -80.84
C GLN A 402 -33.64 2.78 -80.47
N SER A 403 -33.05 3.05 -79.30
CA SER A 403 -31.84 2.37 -78.85
C SER A 403 -32.02 0.87 -78.63
N TYR A 404 -33.23 0.41 -78.30
CA TYR A 404 -33.56 -1.01 -78.19
C TYR A 404 -33.49 -1.76 -79.53
N LEU A 405 -33.52 -1.04 -80.65
CA LEU A 405 -33.44 -1.62 -82.00
C LEU A 405 -32.00 -1.81 -82.48
N LYS A 406 -31.03 -1.09 -81.90
CA LYS A 406 -29.63 -1.10 -82.35
C LYS A 406 -28.87 -2.40 -82.05
N TYR A 407 -29.41 -3.28 -81.21
CA TYR A 407 -28.67 -4.42 -80.63
C TYR A 407 -28.99 -5.80 -81.21
N SER A 408 -29.71 -5.93 -82.34
CA SER A 408 -29.88 -7.26 -82.94
C SER A 408 -29.95 -7.21 -84.46
N SER A 409 -28.99 -7.87 -85.10
CA SER A 409 -29.04 -8.29 -86.50
C SER A 409 -30.07 -9.41 -86.68
N SER A 410 -30.77 -9.39 -87.81
CA SER A 410 -31.60 -10.48 -88.38
C SER A 410 -33.02 -10.71 -87.80
N THR A 411 -33.81 -11.39 -88.63
CA THR A 411 -35.26 -11.56 -88.80
C THR A 411 -36.06 -12.14 -87.62
N GLU A 412 -35.54 -12.14 -86.39
CA GLU A 412 -36.24 -12.74 -85.24
C GLU A 412 -37.28 -11.81 -84.60
N GLN A 413 -38.44 -12.39 -84.26
CA GLN A 413 -39.53 -11.69 -83.58
C GLN A 413 -39.06 -11.17 -82.22
N LYS A 414 -39.09 -9.85 -82.03
CA LYS A 414 -38.65 -9.21 -80.79
C LYS A 414 -39.75 -9.17 -79.74
N TRP A 415 -39.37 -9.30 -78.47
CA TRP A 415 -40.29 -9.37 -77.34
C TRP A 415 -40.07 -8.26 -76.32
N ILE A 416 -41.15 -7.78 -75.71
CA ILE A 416 -41.11 -6.85 -74.57
C ILE A 416 -42.02 -7.38 -73.46
N CYS A 417 -41.59 -7.29 -72.21
CA CYS A 417 -42.43 -7.70 -71.09
C CYS A 417 -43.57 -6.70 -70.88
N LYS A 418 -44.72 -7.20 -70.40
CA LYS A 418 -45.92 -6.38 -70.17
C LYS A 418 -45.62 -5.13 -69.33
N SER A 419 -44.88 -5.30 -68.23
CA SER A 419 -44.50 -4.20 -67.33
C SER A 419 -43.63 -3.13 -68.00
N CYS A 420 -42.68 -3.50 -68.87
CA CYS A 420 -41.88 -2.53 -69.60
C CYS A 420 -42.72 -1.84 -70.69
N SER A 421 -43.56 -2.59 -71.40
CA SER A 421 -44.52 -2.03 -72.36
C SER A 421 -45.39 -0.95 -71.72
N ASP A 422 -45.99 -1.24 -70.57
CA ASP A 422 -46.91 -0.32 -69.91
C ASP A 422 -46.21 0.98 -69.50
N LYS A 423 -45.00 0.89 -68.94
CA LYS A 423 -44.20 2.07 -68.59
C LYS A 423 -43.82 2.93 -69.80
N ILE A 424 -43.44 2.29 -70.91
CA ILE A 424 -43.10 3.01 -72.16
C ILE A 424 -44.35 3.70 -72.72
N LYS A 425 -45.52 3.03 -72.69
CA LYS A 425 -46.80 3.64 -73.11
C LYS A 425 -47.16 4.86 -72.26
N THR A 426 -46.87 4.83 -70.96
CA THR A 426 -47.04 5.97 -70.04
C THR A 426 -45.90 7.01 -70.14
N ARG A 427 -45.06 6.95 -71.18
CA ARG A 427 -43.95 7.88 -71.42
C ARG A 427 -42.87 7.89 -70.34
N GLN A 428 -42.66 6.76 -69.67
CA GLN A 428 -41.64 6.61 -68.63
C GLN A 428 -40.61 5.55 -69.03
N ILE A 429 -39.35 5.75 -68.65
CA ILE A 429 -38.31 4.75 -68.82
C ILE A 429 -38.51 3.66 -67.75
N PRO A 430 -38.59 2.37 -68.13
CA PRO A 430 -38.65 1.30 -67.16
C PRO A 430 -37.43 1.32 -66.23
N SER A 431 -37.67 1.27 -64.92
CA SER A 431 -36.60 1.30 -63.90
C SER A 431 -35.60 0.16 -64.05
N ARG A 432 -36.05 -0.99 -64.56
CA ARG A 432 -35.19 -2.16 -64.86
C ARG A 432 -34.60 -2.14 -66.27
N SER A 433 -34.65 -1.01 -66.97
CA SER A 433 -34.15 -0.93 -68.35
C SER A 433 -32.63 -1.05 -68.38
N VAL A 434 -32.12 -1.91 -69.27
CA VAL A 434 -30.67 -2.09 -69.52
C VAL A 434 -30.04 -0.80 -70.01
N VAL A 435 -30.75 -0.05 -70.84
CA VAL A 435 -30.28 1.22 -71.41
C VAL A 435 -30.15 2.31 -70.34
N ASN A 436 -30.96 2.25 -69.27
CA ASN A 436 -30.79 3.11 -68.10
C ASN A 436 -29.70 2.59 -67.13
N LYS A 437 -28.86 1.62 -67.53
CA LYS A 437 -27.81 0.99 -66.71
C LYS A 437 -28.33 0.46 -65.36
N LEU A 438 -29.59 0.03 -65.30
CA LEU A 438 -30.28 -0.33 -64.05
C LEU A 438 -30.21 0.77 -62.97
N LYS A 439 -30.09 2.04 -63.38
CA LYS A 439 -29.99 3.18 -62.48
C LYS A 439 -31.26 3.23 -61.61
N VAL A 440 -31.07 2.91 -60.33
CA VAL A 440 -32.06 3.18 -59.28
C VAL A 440 -32.01 4.67 -58.99
N CYS A 441 -33.13 5.26 -58.58
CA CYS A 441 -33.12 6.62 -58.05
C CYS A 441 -32.05 6.74 -56.97
N ASP A 442 -31.31 7.85 -56.97
CA ASP A 442 -30.35 8.11 -55.91
C ASP A 442 -31.07 8.10 -54.57
N VAL A 443 -30.42 7.55 -53.54
CA VAL A 443 -30.98 7.55 -52.19
C VAL A 443 -31.19 9.02 -51.80
N PRO A 444 -32.43 9.42 -51.42
CA PRO A 444 -32.71 10.79 -51.00
C PRO A 444 -31.69 11.26 -49.95
N THR A 445 -31.28 12.52 -50.00
CA THR A 445 -30.26 13.08 -49.11
C THR A 445 -30.60 12.85 -47.64
N GLU A 446 -31.88 12.92 -47.31
CA GLU A 446 -32.47 12.68 -45.99
C GLU A 446 -32.26 11.25 -45.48
N LEU A 447 -32.19 10.27 -46.39
CA LEU A 447 -32.01 8.85 -46.04
C LEU A 447 -30.54 8.40 -46.10
N LYS A 448 -29.67 9.22 -46.70
CA LYS A 448 -28.26 8.88 -46.91
C LYS A 448 -27.48 8.88 -45.60
N GLU A 449 -27.84 9.77 -44.67
CA GLU A 449 -27.17 9.96 -43.38
C GLU A 449 -27.65 8.99 -42.29
N LEU A 450 -28.74 8.25 -42.52
CA LEU A 450 -29.31 7.36 -41.51
C LEU A 450 -28.36 6.22 -41.15
N ASN A 451 -28.23 5.98 -39.85
CA ASN A 451 -27.50 4.84 -39.32
C ASN A 451 -28.27 3.51 -39.53
N ASN A 452 -27.60 2.39 -39.27
CA ASN A 452 -28.20 1.07 -39.50
C ASN A 452 -29.46 0.81 -38.67
N LEU A 453 -29.55 1.38 -37.46
CA LEU A 453 -30.72 1.21 -36.60
C LEU A 453 -31.91 2.01 -37.13
N GLU A 454 -31.69 3.27 -37.50
CA GLU A 454 -32.71 4.16 -38.08
C GLU A 454 -33.26 3.59 -39.38
N LYS A 455 -32.39 3.07 -40.26
CA LYS A 455 -32.79 2.36 -41.47
C LYS A 455 -33.70 1.17 -41.20
N HIS A 456 -33.49 0.45 -40.09
CA HIS A 456 -34.39 -0.64 -39.69
C HIS A 456 -35.72 -0.10 -39.15
N LEU A 457 -35.71 1.00 -38.38
CA LEU A 457 -36.92 1.58 -37.80
C LEU A 457 -37.89 2.12 -38.87
N ILE A 458 -37.36 2.75 -39.92
CA ILE A 458 -38.17 3.26 -41.03
C ILE A 458 -38.47 2.21 -42.12
N ALA A 459 -37.98 0.98 -41.96
CA ALA A 459 -38.20 -0.06 -42.96
C ALA A 459 -39.68 -0.44 -43.02
N LEU A 460 -40.30 -0.26 -44.19
CA LEU A 460 -41.70 -0.63 -44.43
C LEU A 460 -42.00 -2.11 -44.11
N ARG A 461 -41.00 -2.97 -44.14
CA ARG A 461 -41.11 -4.40 -43.87
C ARG A 461 -39.97 -4.82 -42.97
N LEU A 462 -40.31 -5.18 -41.74
CA LEU A 462 -39.36 -5.75 -40.79
C LEU A 462 -39.32 -7.27 -40.97
N PRO A 463 -38.18 -7.85 -41.40
CA PRO A 463 -38.05 -9.29 -41.49
C PRO A 463 -37.86 -9.89 -40.09
N PHE A 464 -38.86 -10.60 -39.60
CA PHE A 464 -38.73 -11.37 -38.36
C PHE A 464 -38.35 -12.81 -38.68
N MET A 465 -37.18 -13.23 -38.19
CA MET A 465 -36.76 -14.63 -38.15
C MET A 465 -36.45 -15.03 -36.72
N LYS A 466 -36.90 -16.21 -36.30
CA LYS A 466 -36.55 -16.75 -34.99
C LYS A 466 -35.14 -17.32 -35.05
N ILE A 467 -34.22 -16.71 -34.30
CA ILE A 467 -32.91 -17.31 -34.08
C ILE A 467 -33.08 -18.45 -33.07
N VAL A 468 -32.65 -19.65 -33.46
CA VAL A 468 -32.66 -20.86 -32.63
C VAL A 468 -31.24 -21.40 -32.49
N ASN A 469 -30.93 -22.03 -31.36
CA ASN A 469 -29.67 -22.76 -31.23
C ASN A 469 -29.81 -24.08 -31.99
N LEU A 470 -28.89 -24.37 -32.91
CA LEU A 470 -28.88 -25.58 -33.74
C LEU A 470 -28.39 -26.80 -32.97
N THR A 471 -27.54 -26.62 -31.94
CA THR A 471 -26.98 -27.74 -31.18
C THR A 471 -27.83 -28.09 -29.97
N SER A 472 -28.38 -29.30 -30.01
CA SER A 472 -29.07 -29.97 -28.90
C SER A 472 -28.06 -30.75 -28.04
N GLY A 473 -27.37 -30.08 -27.12
CA GLY A 473 -26.65 -30.78 -26.04
C GLY A 473 -25.45 -30.04 -25.46
N LYS A 474 -25.46 -29.89 -24.13
CA LYS A 474 -24.35 -29.70 -23.17
C LYS A 474 -23.22 -28.70 -23.45
N LEU A 475 -23.17 -27.97 -24.57
CA LEU A 475 -22.24 -26.85 -24.73
C LEU A 475 -22.86 -25.56 -24.17
N SER A 476 -22.06 -24.85 -23.36
CA SER A 476 -22.42 -23.57 -22.76
C SER A 476 -23.04 -22.63 -23.80
N SER A 477 -24.13 -21.95 -23.44
CA SER A 477 -24.95 -21.11 -24.33
C SER A 477 -24.18 -20.02 -25.08
N ARG A 478 -22.93 -19.73 -24.70
CA ARG A 478 -22.04 -18.79 -25.40
C ARG A 478 -21.39 -19.35 -26.66
N PHE A 479 -21.31 -20.67 -26.84
CA PHE A 479 -20.65 -21.33 -27.97
C PHE A 479 -21.62 -22.16 -28.83
N ALA A 480 -22.93 -22.04 -28.60
CA ALA A 480 -23.92 -22.75 -29.39
C ALA A 480 -24.03 -22.11 -30.78
N GLN A 481 -23.97 -22.93 -31.83
CA GLN A 481 -24.22 -22.49 -33.20
C GLN A 481 -25.67 -22.01 -33.30
N LYS A 482 -25.86 -20.79 -33.83
CA LYS A 482 -27.17 -20.19 -34.04
C LYS A 482 -27.61 -20.44 -35.49
N GLY A 483 -28.85 -20.86 -35.65
CA GLY A 483 -29.54 -20.96 -36.93
C GLY A 483 -30.81 -20.14 -36.91
N THR A 484 -31.45 -19.98 -38.07
CA THR A 484 -32.73 -19.30 -38.19
C THR A 484 -33.82 -20.31 -38.51
N LYS A 485 -34.97 -20.22 -37.84
CA LYS A 485 -36.12 -21.11 -38.07
C LYS A 485 -37.38 -20.29 -38.31
N GLY A 486 -38.09 -20.64 -39.38
CA GLY A 486 -39.41 -20.09 -39.73
C GLY A 486 -39.43 -19.31 -41.04
N PRO A 487 -40.61 -19.07 -41.62
CA PRO A 487 -40.77 -18.22 -42.79
C PRO A 487 -40.36 -16.78 -42.44
N LEU A 488 -39.81 -16.05 -43.43
CA LEU A 488 -39.57 -14.62 -43.33
C LEU A 488 -40.92 -13.91 -43.16
N HIS A 489 -41.27 -13.56 -41.93
CA HIS A 489 -42.47 -12.78 -41.68
C HIS A 489 -42.12 -11.30 -41.85
N CYS A 490 -42.49 -10.73 -43.00
CA CYS A 490 -42.45 -9.30 -43.24
C CYS A 490 -43.66 -8.67 -42.55
N VAL A 491 -43.48 -8.13 -41.36
CA VAL A 491 -44.54 -7.36 -40.70
C VAL A 491 -44.49 -5.94 -41.27
N PRO A 492 -45.61 -5.38 -41.75
CA PRO A 492 -45.66 -3.98 -42.15
C PRO A 492 -45.35 -3.12 -40.93
N SER A 493 -44.37 -2.23 -41.06
CA SER A 493 -44.09 -1.23 -40.03
C SER A 493 -45.01 -0.04 -40.26
N ASP A 494 -45.71 0.41 -39.22
CA ASP A 494 -46.42 1.69 -39.25
C ASP A 494 -45.40 2.80 -38.98
N VAL A 495 -44.82 3.31 -40.05
CA VAL A 495 -43.76 4.32 -39.99
C VAL A 495 -44.25 5.58 -39.26
N GLN A 496 -45.55 5.90 -39.35
CA GLN A 496 -46.13 7.09 -38.73
C GLN A 496 -46.17 6.96 -37.20
N ASP A 497 -46.64 5.82 -36.71
CA ASP A 497 -46.63 5.51 -35.28
C ASP A 497 -45.20 5.41 -34.74
N THR A 498 -44.29 4.83 -35.52
CA THR A 498 -42.90 4.65 -35.09
C THR A 498 -42.17 5.99 -34.94
N VAL A 499 -42.38 6.92 -35.88
CA VAL A 499 -41.77 8.26 -35.85
C VAL A 499 -42.34 9.13 -34.72
N THR A 500 -43.61 8.93 -34.34
CA THR A 500 -44.25 9.69 -33.24
C THR A 500 -43.89 9.19 -31.84
N ILE A 501 -43.45 7.93 -31.71
CA ILE A 501 -43.04 7.31 -30.44
C ILE A 501 -41.55 7.51 -30.14
N LEU A 502 -40.73 7.76 -31.17
CA LEU A 502 -39.30 8.02 -30.98
C LEU A 502 -39.11 9.44 -30.39
N PRO A 503 -38.26 9.59 -29.34
CA PRO A 503 -38.07 10.84 -28.61
C PRO A 503 -37.33 11.92 -29.40
#